data_AF-A0A7V1ED98-F1
#
_entry.id   AF-A0A7V1ED98-F1
#
_cell.length_a   1.000
_cell.length_b   1.000
_cell.length_c   1.000
_cell.angle_alpha   90.00
_cell.angle_beta   90.00
_cell.angle_gamma   90.00
#
_symmetry.space_group_name_H-M   'P 1'
#
loop_
_entity.id
_entity.type
_entity.pdbx_description
1 polymer ?
#
loop_
_entity_poly.entity_id
_entity_poly.type
_entity_poly.pdbx_seq_one_letter_code
_entity_poly.pdbx_strand_id
1 'polypeptide(L)' 'MENQIIPKKVTIKHIAKIAGVSVSTVSRALRNDPTASPNTIKRILKLAEKLNYYPDSLAKS' A
#
# COMPACT_ATOMS: atom_id res chain seq x y z
N MET A 1 -21.91 13.82 -8.91
CA MET A 1 -20.80 12.92 -9.31
C MET A 1 -19.55 13.59 -8.77
N GLU A 2 -18.96 13.17 -7.65
CA GLU A 2 -18.23 11.92 -7.40
C GLU A 2 -18.38 11.51 -5.94
N ASN A 3 -18.91 10.30 -5.69
CA ASN A 3 -18.82 9.69 -4.37
C ASN A 3 -17.37 9.21 -4.17
N GLN A 4 -16.55 10.04 -3.54
CA GLN A 4 -15.33 9.54 -2.89
C GLN A 4 -15.76 8.68 -1.70
N ILE A 5 -15.93 7.38 -1.98
CA ILE A 5 -16.01 6.33 -0.96
C ILE A 5 -14.64 6.33 -0.28
N ILE A 6 -14.51 7.07 0.82
CA ILE A 6 -13.37 6.92 1.74
C ILE A 6 -13.67 5.62 2.47
N PRO A 7 -13.00 4.49 2.16
CA PRO A 7 -13.28 3.27 2.88
C PRO A 7 -12.92 3.51 4.35
N LYS A 8 -13.82 3.13 5.25
CA LYS A 8 -13.69 3.22 6.72
C LYS A 8 -12.38 2.59 7.25
N LYS A 9 -11.67 1.83 6.41
CA LYS A 9 -10.32 1.33 6.60
C LYS A 9 -9.47 1.57 5.34
N VAL A 10 -8.25 2.04 5.53
CA VAL A 10 -7.23 2.05 4.47
C VAL A 10 -6.95 0.59 4.08
N THR A 11 -7.03 0.30 2.78
CA THR A 11 -6.76 -1.03 2.23
C THR A 11 -5.64 -0.97 1.19
N ILE A 12 -5.04 -2.11 0.87
CA ILE A 12 -4.03 -2.21 -0.21
C ILE A 12 -4.57 -1.64 -1.53
N LYS A 13 -5.84 -1.84 -1.86
CA LYS A 13 -6.47 -1.26 -3.06
C LYS A 13 -6.44 0.26 -3.06
N HIS A 14 -6.65 0.86 -1.89
CA HIS A 14 -6.60 2.31 -1.74
C HIS A 14 -5.18 2.84 -1.94
N ILE A 15 -4.19 2.20 -1.31
CA ILE A 15 -2.76 2.55 -1.47
C ILE A 15 -2.33 2.39 -2.93
N ALA A 16 -2.77 1.33 -3.60
CA ALA A 16 -2.49 1.07 -5.02
C ALA A 16 -3.00 2.22 -5.91
N LYS A 17 -4.23 2.68 -5.67
CA LYS A 17 -4.83 3.80 -6.40
C LYS A 17 -4.05 5.11 -6.20
N ILE A 18 -3.63 5.42 -4.97
CA ILE A 18 -2.87 6.64 -4.66
C ILE A 18 -1.43 6.55 -5.20
N ALA A 19 -0.81 5.38 -5.12
CA ALA A 19 0.52 5.14 -5.64
C ALA A 19 0.56 5.06 -7.17
N GLY A 20 -0.59 4.87 -7.83
CA GLY A 20 -0.69 4.71 -9.28
C GLY A 20 -0.13 3.38 -9.77
N VAL A 21 -0.20 2.33 -8.93
CA VAL A 21 0.35 1.00 -9.23
C VAL A 21 -0.71 -0.09 -9.04
N SER A 22 -0.42 -1.30 -9.47
CA SER A 22 -1.30 -2.44 -9.23
C SER A 22 -1.32 -2.87 -7.76
N VAL A 23 -2.42 -3.48 -7.33
CA VAL A 23 -2.55 -4.11 -6.00
C VAL A 23 -1.42 -5.13 -5.77
N SER A 24 -1.05 -5.87 -6.82
CA SER A 24 0.05 -6.82 -6.86
C SER A 24 1.39 -6.16 -6.53
N THR A 25 1.65 -4.98 -7.09
CA THR A 25 2.85 -4.18 -6.83
C THR A 25 2.91 -3.72 -5.38
N VAL A 26 1.77 -3.29 -4.80
CA VAL A 26 1.69 -2.92 -3.38
C VAL A 26 1.93 -4.11 -2.48
N SER A 27 1.32 -5.26 -2.75
CA SER A 27 1.56 -6.49 -2.00
C SER A 27 3.03 -6.95 -2.04
N ARG A 28 3.69 -6.82 -3.21
CA ARG A 28 5.12 -7.09 -3.38
C ARG A 28 5.97 -6.10 -2.59
N ALA A 29 5.69 -4.81 -2.71
CA ALA A 29 6.41 -3.76 -2.01
C ALA A 29 6.31 -3.86 -0.49
N LEU A 30 5.13 -4.18 0.06
CA LEU A 30 4.93 -4.40 1.49
C LEU A 30 5.70 -5.62 2.01
N ARG A 31 5.97 -6.61 1.14
CA ARG A 31 6.77 -7.80 1.45
C ARG A 31 8.26 -7.64 1.16
N ASN A 32 8.73 -6.44 0.79
CA ASN A 32 10.10 -6.19 0.33
C ASN A 32 10.52 -7.10 -0.84
N ASP A 33 9.58 -7.43 -1.73
CA ASP A 33 9.87 -8.27 -2.88
C ASP A 33 10.72 -7.51 -3.92
N PRO A 34 11.85 -8.09 -4.38
CA PRO A 34 12.82 -7.41 -5.25
C PRO A 34 12.29 -7.16 -6.67
N THR A 35 11.14 -7.72 -7.05
CA THR A 35 10.50 -7.43 -8.34
C THR A 35 9.86 -6.05 -8.40
N ALA A 36 9.65 -5.40 -7.25
CA ALA A 36 9.23 -4.01 -7.18
C ALA A 36 10.45 -3.08 -7.13
N SER A 37 10.44 -2.01 -7.92
CA SER A 37 11.54 -1.05 -7.91
C SER A 37 11.71 -0.43 -6.52
N PRO A 38 12.94 -0.23 -6.04
CA PRO A 38 13.20 0.33 -4.70
C PRO A 38 12.55 1.71 -4.51
N ASN A 39 12.45 2.51 -5.58
CA ASN A 39 11.74 3.79 -5.55
C ASN A 39 10.24 3.62 -5.28
N THR A 40 9.61 2.64 -5.94
CA THR A 40 8.20 2.28 -5.75
C THR A 40 7.95 1.75 -4.35
N ILE A 41 8.84 0.90 -3.82
CA ILE A 41 8.77 0.39 -2.45
C ILE A 41 8.80 1.55 -1.45
N LYS A 42 9.78 2.45 -1.55
CA LYS A 42 9.88 3.64 -0.67
C LYS A 42 8.62 4.50 -0.71
N ARG A 43 8.07 4.75 -1.90
CA ARG A 43 6.85 5.54 -2.06
C ARG A 43 5.64 4.85 -1.40
N ILE A 44 5.50 3.55 -1.58
CA ILE A 44 4.41 2.76 -1.01
C ILE A 44 4.51 2.69 0.51
N LEU A 45 5.70 2.45 1.07
CA LEU A 45 5.93 2.45 2.51
C LEU A 45 5.60 3.82 3.13
N LYS A 46 6.05 4.91 2.50
CA LYS A 46 5.73 6.27 2.95
C LYS A 46 4.24 6.60 2.88
N LEU A 47 3.54 6.08 1.86
CA LEU A 47 2.09 6.20 1.76
C LEU A 47 1.38 5.37 2.83
N ALA A 48 1.81 4.13 3.05
CA ALA A 48 1.26 3.26 4.07
C ALA A 48 1.39 3.88 5.47
N GLU A 49 2.57 4.43 5.79
CA GLU A 49 2.83 5.14 7.05
C GLU A 49 1.93 6.38 7.21
N LYS A 50 1.86 7.23 6.18
CA LYS A 50 0.96 8.41 6.17
C LYS A 50 -0.52 8.06 6.34
N LEU A 51 -0.91 6.92 5.79
CA LEU A 51 -2.28 6.43 5.84
C LEU A 51 -2.53 5.55 7.09
N ASN A 52 -1.55 5.43 7.98
CA ASN A 52 -1.59 4.57 9.16
C ASN A 52 -1.99 3.12 8.84
N TYR A 53 -1.57 2.65 7.66
CA TYR A 53 -1.77 1.30 7.17
C TYR A 53 -0.60 0.43 7.59
N TYR A 54 -0.84 -0.42 8.58
CA TYR A 54 0.10 -1.45 8.99
C TYR A 54 -0.41 -2.79 8.43
N PRO A 55 0.34 -3.44 7.52
CA PRO A 55 0.01 -4.81 7.18
C PRO A 55 0.14 -5.66 8.45
N ASP A 56 -0.89 -6.44 8.80
CA ASP A 56 -0.90 -7.41 9.92
C ASP A 56 0.25 -8.45 9.85
N SER A 57 1.07 -8.41 8.79
CA SER A 57 2.25 -9.25 8.60
C SER A 57 3.40 -8.99 9.59
N LEU A 58 3.33 -7.97 10.46
CA LEU A 58 4.25 -7.80 11.59
C LEU A 58 3.84 -8.61 12.83
N ALA A 59 2.65 -9.22 12.84
CA ALA A 59 2.17 -10.07 13.93
C ALA A 59 2.50 -11.56 13.70
N LYS A 60 3.77 -11.87 13.39
CA LYS A 60 4.25 -13.26 13.47
C LYS A 60 5.37 -13.34 14.50
N SER A 61 4.98 -13.61 15.74
CA SER A 61 5.77 -14.22 16.81
C SER A 61 4.89 -15.21 17.53
#